data_AF-A0A534IWY3-F1
#
_entry.id   AF-A0A534IWY3-F1
#
_cell.length_a   1.000
_cell.length_b   1.000
_cell.length_c   1.000
_cell.angle_alpha   90.00
_cell.angle_beta   90.00
_cell.angle_gamma   90.00
#
_symmetry.space_group_name_H-M   'P 1'
#
loop_
_entity.id
_entity.type
_entity.pdbx_description
1 polymer ?
#
loop_
_entity_poly.entity_id
_entity_poly.type
_entity_poly.pdbx_seq_one_letter_code
_entity_poly.pdbx_strand_id
1 'polypeptide(L)'
;MKSLGTLPRILCWKCRQLTSFDLDRCQHCGSAFAGGTGGAYRSGRIPTSDSFTRAENESGIRPRSLREIVEDLQHVRDLAYSPREPPQDEEVSLLLYQCPSCSRFVSQASEDCACGVRFAPASEVTFQCPECASSVPSGEDWCPVCRVEFRAASLRDHLVYSCPRCGTQVDSEAIRCSCGAWFED
;
A
#
# COMPACT_ATOMS: atom_id res chain seq x y z
N MET A 1 47.98 -3.04 5.91
CA MET A 1 47.25 -1.90 5.29
C MET A 1 45.77 -2.09 5.64
N LYS A 2 45.26 -1.35 6.63
CA LYS A 2 43.86 -1.47 7.07
C LYS A 2 43.01 -0.64 6.11
N SER A 3 42.09 -1.28 5.40
CA SER A 3 41.10 -0.56 4.57
C SER A 3 40.37 0.42 5.48
N LEU A 4 40.49 1.72 5.19
CA LEU A 4 39.65 2.74 5.77
C LEU A 4 38.24 2.41 5.30
N GLY A 5 37.43 1.85 6.20
CA GLY A 5 36.04 1.52 5.94
C GLY A 5 35.36 2.74 5.36
N THR A 6 34.75 2.57 4.18
CA THR A 6 33.97 3.59 3.51
C THR A 6 32.93 4.12 4.49
N LEU A 7 33.11 5.37 4.95
CA LEU A 7 32.16 6.04 5.84
C LEU A 7 30.76 5.92 5.21
N PRO A 8 29.73 5.51 5.98
CA PRO A 8 28.39 5.36 5.44
C PRO A 8 27.92 6.70 4.87
N ARG A 9 27.41 6.66 3.63
CA ARG A 9 26.87 7.83 2.93
C ARG A 9 25.37 7.68 2.82
N ILE A 10 24.65 8.77 3.04
CA ILE A 10 23.19 8.85 2.92
C ILE A 10 22.79 9.67 1.69
N LEU A 11 21.79 9.21 0.96
CA LEU A 11 21.24 9.90 -0.20
C LEU A 11 20.27 11.00 0.25
N CYS A 12 20.47 12.23 -0.20
CA CYS A 12 19.54 13.33 0.07
C CYS A 12 18.23 13.17 -0.71
N TRP A 13 17.10 13.17 0.01
CA TRP A 13 15.77 13.12 -0.61
C TRP A 13 15.48 14.31 -1.53
N LYS A 14 16.02 15.50 -1.20
CA LYS A 14 15.79 16.74 -1.94
C LYS A 14 16.69 16.89 -3.17
N CYS A 15 18.00 16.77 -3.01
CA CYS A 15 18.96 17.01 -4.11
C CYS A 15 19.58 15.75 -4.70
N ARG A 16 19.22 14.56 -4.22
CA ARG A 16 19.69 13.24 -4.71
C ARG A 16 21.20 13.04 -4.68
N GLN A 17 21.93 13.86 -3.92
CA GLN A 17 23.37 13.73 -3.74
C GLN A 17 23.72 12.87 -2.51
N LEU A 18 24.84 12.16 -2.58
CA LEU A 18 25.38 11.39 -1.46
C LEU A 18 26.11 12.30 -0.47
N THR A 19 25.79 12.15 0.80
CA THR A 19 26.26 13.01 1.90
C THR A 19 26.77 12.16 3.06
N SER A 20 27.71 12.67 3.84
CA SER A 20 28.21 11.94 5.03
C SER A 20 27.09 11.77 6.05
N PHE A 21 27.04 10.60 6.70
CA PHE A 21 26.05 10.28 7.72
C PHE A 21 26.21 11.09 9.02
N ASP A 22 27.39 11.68 9.26
CA ASP A 22 27.68 12.46 10.49
C ASP A 22 26.93 13.81 10.58
N LEU A 23 26.16 14.17 9.56
CA LEU A 23 25.48 15.47 9.48
C LEU A 23 23.96 15.31 9.49
N ASP A 24 23.31 16.09 10.35
CA ASP A 24 21.84 16.19 10.40
C ASP A 24 21.24 16.91 9.17
N ARG A 25 22.08 17.46 8.29
CA ARG A 25 21.69 18.22 7.10
C ARG A 25 22.54 17.86 5.89
N CYS A 26 21.92 17.93 4.71
CA CYS A 26 22.62 17.71 3.46
C CYS A 26 23.66 18.81 3.19
N GLN A 27 24.91 18.42 2.90
CA GLN A 27 26.00 19.35 2.54
C GLN A 27 25.73 20.15 1.25
N HIS A 28 24.89 19.64 0.34
CA HIS A 28 24.64 20.28 -0.95
C HIS A 28 23.45 21.24 -0.95
N CYS A 29 22.37 20.92 -0.21
CA CYS A 29 21.14 21.71 -0.25
C CYS A 29 20.58 22.13 1.12
N GLY A 30 21.27 21.77 2.21
CA GLY A 30 20.92 22.18 3.58
C GLY A 30 19.65 21.56 4.16
N SER A 31 18.95 20.70 3.41
CA SER A 31 17.76 20.00 3.89
C SER A 31 18.11 19.09 5.07
N ALA A 32 17.30 19.12 6.12
CA ALA A 32 17.43 18.18 7.22
C ALA A 32 17.14 16.74 6.73
N PHE A 33 17.89 15.79 7.25
CA PHE A 33 17.54 14.38 7.12
C PHE A 33 16.43 14.03 8.12
N ALA A 34 15.52 13.14 7.74
CA ALA A 34 14.52 12.61 8.66
C ALA A 34 15.26 11.89 9.81
N GLY A 35 15.28 12.52 10.98
CA GLY A 35 16.12 12.14 12.13
C GLY A 35 16.80 13.32 12.83
N GLY A 36 17.06 14.43 12.11
CA GLY A 36 17.68 15.64 12.65
C GLY A 36 16.83 16.42 13.67
N THR A 37 15.57 16.01 13.89
CA THR A 37 14.68 16.52 14.94
C THR A 37 14.74 15.69 16.23
N GLY A 38 15.74 14.81 16.40
CA GLY A 38 15.98 14.10 17.67
C GLY A 38 15.38 12.69 17.76
N GLY A 39 15.37 11.93 16.66
CA GLY A 39 14.98 10.50 16.68
C GLY A 39 16.19 9.58 16.87
N ALA A 40 16.07 8.62 17.80
CA ALA A 40 16.81 7.36 18.07
C ALA A 40 18.35 7.26 17.93
N TYR A 41 19.04 8.13 17.19
CA TYR A 41 20.45 8.03 16.85
C TYR A 41 21.27 9.25 17.25
N ARG A 42 20.75 10.11 18.14
CA ARG A 42 21.51 11.24 18.70
C ARG A 42 22.56 10.73 19.69
N SER A 43 23.65 10.18 19.17
CA SER A 43 24.85 9.88 19.94
C SER A 43 25.57 11.18 20.27
N GLY A 44 25.41 11.64 21.51
CA GLY A 44 26.38 12.52 22.17
C GLY A 44 26.31 14.01 21.80
N ARG A 45 25.51 14.76 22.57
CA ARG A 45 25.87 16.06 23.17
C ARG A 45 24.73 16.47 24.11
N ILE A 46 24.93 16.20 25.39
CA ILE A 46 24.15 16.76 26.49
C ILE A 46 24.39 18.27 26.45
N PRO A 47 23.38 19.12 26.19
CA PRO A 47 23.52 20.55 26.42
C PRO A 47 23.58 20.77 27.93
N THR A 48 24.66 21.40 28.39
CA THR A 48 24.75 21.96 29.73
C THR A 48 23.62 22.98 29.94
N SER A 49 22.91 22.78 31.04
CA SER A 49 22.16 23.75 31.84
C SER A 49 21.22 24.71 31.10
N ASP A 50 19.92 24.46 31.25
CA ASP A 50 19.10 25.47 31.92
C ASP A 50 17.89 24.86 32.64
N SER A 51 17.96 24.97 33.98
CA SER A 51 16.89 25.19 34.94
C SER A 51 15.46 24.75 34.55
N PHE A 52 15.15 23.47 34.77
CA PHE A 52 13.77 23.06 35.06
C PHE A 52 13.73 22.37 36.41
N THR A 53 12.84 22.88 37.25
CA THR A 53 12.55 22.46 38.61
C THR A 53 12.42 20.95 38.71
N ARG A 54 13.40 20.36 39.41
CA ARG A 54 13.45 18.97 39.83
C ARG A 54 12.24 18.68 40.72
N ALA A 55 11.22 18.06 40.13
CA ALA A 55 10.29 17.25 40.91
C ALA A 55 11.09 16.09 41.48
N GLU A 56 11.20 16.05 42.80
CA GLU A 56 11.72 14.92 43.55
C GLU A 56 10.78 13.73 43.31
N ASN A 57 11.11 12.88 42.34
CA ASN A 57 10.73 11.49 42.40
C ASN A 57 11.99 10.72 42.79
N GLU A 58 12.13 10.48 44.09
CA GLU A 58 12.95 9.42 44.64
C GLU A 58 12.50 8.09 44.04
N SER A 59 13.09 7.72 42.92
CA SER A 59 13.19 6.33 42.49
C SER A 59 14.64 5.93 42.63
N GLY A 60 15.08 5.81 43.88
CA GLY A 60 16.35 5.16 44.19
C GLY A 60 16.35 3.80 43.50
N ILE A 61 17.37 3.56 42.67
CA ILE A 61 17.59 2.26 42.05
C ILE A 61 17.96 1.32 43.20
N ARG A 62 16.94 0.71 43.82
CA ARG A 62 17.15 -0.40 44.73
C ARG A 62 17.78 -1.53 43.91
N PRO A 63 18.88 -2.14 44.38
CA PRO A 63 19.39 -3.35 43.76
C PRO A 63 18.31 -4.42 43.90
N ARG A 64 17.72 -4.80 42.75
CA ARG A 64 16.73 -5.88 42.69
C ARG A 64 17.41 -7.20 43.02
N SER A 65 16.74 -8.05 43.77
CA SER A 65 17.29 -9.38 44.04
C SER A 65 17.27 -10.22 42.76
N LEU A 66 18.22 -11.16 42.61
CA LEU A 66 18.24 -12.06 41.45
C LEU A 66 16.92 -12.84 41.29
N ARG A 67 16.20 -13.08 42.39
CA ARG A 67 14.89 -13.73 42.37
C ARG A 67 13.82 -12.86 41.70
N GLU A 68 13.76 -11.58 42.06
CA GLU A 68 12.84 -10.61 41.42
C GLU A 68 13.11 -10.51 39.92
N ILE A 69 14.38 -10.52 39.50
CA ILE A 69 14.76 -10.45 38.08
C ILE A 69 14.28 -11.71 37.33
N VAL A 70 14.43 -12.89 37.93
CA VAL A 70 14.00 -14.15 37.29
C VAL A 70 12.49 -14.24 37.18
N GLU A 71 11.75 -13.81 38.21
CA GLU A 71 10.28 -13.75 38.18
C GLU A 71 9.77 -12.80 37.10
N ASP A 72 10.40 -11.62 36.94
CA ASP A 72 10.02 -10.64 35.92
C ASP A 72 10.26 -11.18 34.50
N LEU A 73 11.40 -11.86 34.28
CA LEU A 73 11.71 -12.51 33.00
C LEU A 73 10.74 -13.66 32.67
N GLN A 74 10.34 -14.43 33.68
CA GLN A 74 9.32 -15.48 33.51
C GLN A 74 7.96 -14.88 33.17
N HIS A 75 7.57 -13.78 33.83
CA HIS A 75 6.31 -13.09 33.55
C HIS A 75 6.25 -12.53 32.12
N VAL A 76 7.34 -11.89 31.65
CA VAL A 76 7.44 -11.40 30.27
C VAL A 76 7.36 -12.55 29.26
N ARG A 77 8.00 -13.68 29.56
CA ARG A 77 7.94 -14.87 28.72
C ARG A 77 6.50 -15.40 28.64
N ASP A 78 5.80 -15.52 29.76
CA ASP A 78 4.44 -16.05 29.78
C ASP A 78 3.43 -15.12 29.07
N LEU A 79 3.65 -13.80 29.10
CA LEU A 79 2.91 -12.83 28.28
C LEU A 79 3.24 -12.92 26.78
N ALA A 80 4.47 -13.30 26.43
CA ALA A 80 4.89 -13.49 25.04
C ALA A 80 4.38 -14.83 24.45
N TYR A 81 4.20 -15.85 25.29
CA TYR A 81 3.66 -17.16 24.89
C TYR A 81 2.16 -17.31 25.11
N SER A 82 1.50 -16.32 25.72
CA SER A 82 0.04 -16.24 25.71
C SER A 82 -0.42 -16.26 24.25
N PRO A 83 -1.30 -17.19 23.83
CA PRO A 83 -1.91 -17.17 22.51
C PRO A 83 -2.76 -15.90 22.41
N ARG A 84 -2.13 -14.80 22.02
CA ARG A 84 -2.85 -13.66 21.46
C ARG A 84 -3.39 -14.20 20.14
N GLU A 85 -4.67 -14.55 20.13
CA GLU A 85 -5.38 -14.59 18.87
C GLU A 85 -5.07 -13.25 18.18
N PRO A 86 -4.49 -13.26 16.97
CA PRO A 86 -4.32 -12.03 16.24
C PRO A 86 -5.69 -11.37 16.19
N PRO A 87 -5.79 -10.04 16.40
CA PRO A 87 -7.05 -9.36 16.13
C PRO A 87 -7.48 -9.79 14.75
N GLN A 88 -8.69 -10.34 14.64
CA GLN A 88 -9.35 -10.52 13.36
C GLN A 88 -9.61 -9.11 12.85
N ASP A 89 -8.56 -8.48 12.31
CA ASP A 89 -8.73 -7.39 11.38
C ASP A 89 -9.54 -8.02 10.26
N GLU A 90 -10.85 -7.80 10.28
CA GLU A 90 -11.71 -8.16 9.17
C GLU A 90 -11.00 -7.63 7.93
N GLU A 91 -10.51 -8.53 7.08
CA GLU A 91 -9.81 -8.16 5.86
C GLU A 91 -10.83 -7.49 4.95
N VAL A 92 -11.10 -6.20 5.20
CA VAL A 92 -11.98 -5.38 4.39
C VAL A 92 -11.24 -5.22 3.08
N SER A 93 -11.59 -6.07 2.13
CA SER A 93 -11.11 -6.00 0.75
C SER A 93 -11.66 -4.71 0.15
N LEU A 94 -10.93 -3.61 0.35
CA LEU A 94 -11.29 -2.30 -0.19
C LEU A 94 -11.00 -2.31 -1.68
N LEU A 95 -12.06 -2.39 -2.49
CA LEU A 95 -11.94 -2.31 -3.94
C LEU A 95 -11.57 -0.88 -4.34
N LEU A 96 -10.39 -0.75 -4.98
CA LEU A 96 -9.82 0.51 -5.44
C LEU A 96 -9.93 0.61 -6.96
N TYR A 97 -10.30 1.79 -7.45
CA TYR A 97 -10.41 2.11 -8.87
C TYR A 97 -9.44 3.23 -9.23
N GLN A 98 -9.07 3.32 -10.51
CA GLN A 98 -8.20 4.38 -11.00
C GLN A 98 -9.01 5.54 -11.58
N CYS A 99 -8.77 6.77 -11.10
CA CYS A 99 -9.41 7.96 -11.65
C CYS A 99 -8.99 8.16 -13.13
N PRO A 100 -9.93 8.31 -14.07
CA PRO A 100 -9.60 8.43 -15.50
C PRO A 100 -8.90 9.74 -15.85
N SER A 101 -9.04 10.78 -15.02
CA SER A 101 -8.47 12.11 -15.32
C SER A 101 -7.08 12.32 -14.73
N CYS A 102 -6.79 11.77 -13.56
CA CYS A 102 -5.52 12.00 -12.86
C CYS A 102 -4.77 10.72 -12.49
N SER A 103 -5.29 9.54 -12.86
CA SER A 103 -4.70 8.21 -12.62
C SER A 103 -4.51 7.81 -11.16
N ARG A 104 -5.07 8.58 -10.21
CA ARG A 104 -4.98 8.32 -8.77
C ARG A 104 -5.96 7.24 -8.35
N PHE A 105 -5.55 6.38 -7.42
CA PHE A 105 -6.43 5.36 -6.86
C PHE A 105 -7.45 5.99 -5.91
N VAL A 106 -8.70 5.58 -6.07
CA VAL A 106 -9.87 6.05 -5.32
C VAL A 106 -10.70 4.84 -4.87
N SER A 107 -11.36 4.94 -3.71
CA SER A 107 -12.24 3.87 -3.24
C SER A 107 -13.52 3.81 -4.08
N GLN A 108 -14.12 2.62 -4.21
CA GLN A 108 -15.41 2.46 -4.91
C GLN A 108 -16.52 3.38 -4.37
N ALA A 109 -16.50 3.64 -3.06
CA ALA A 109 -17.49 4.47 -2.38
C ALA A 109 -17.23 5.98 -2.50
N SER A 110 -16.14 6.40 -3.14
CA SER A 110 -15.84 7.83 -3.30
C SER A 110 -16.68 8.45 -4.43
N GLU A 111 -17.35 9.57 -4.13
CA GLU A 111 -18.14 10.34 -5.11
C GLU A 111 -17.28 11.34 -5.88
N ASP A 112 -16.06 11.62 -5.40
CA ASP A 112 -15.16 12.58 -5.99
C ASP A 112 -13.69 12.17 -5.81
N CYS A 113 -12.87 12.59 -6.77
CA CYS A 113 -11.42 12.49 -6.69
C CYS A 113 -10.83 13.83 -6.29
N ALA A 114 -9.69 13.81 -5.57
CA ALA A 114 -8.92 14.99 -5.20
C ALA A 114 -8.48 15.88 -6.38
N CYS A 115 -8.56 15.40 -7.63
CA CYS A 115 -8.33 16.22 -8.83
C CYS A 115 -9.56 17.05 -9.26
N GLY A 116 -10.69 16.93 -8.56
CA GLY A 116 -11.93 17.68 -8.83
C GLY A 116 -12.94 16.96 -9.72
N VAL A 117 -12.67 15.73 -10.13
CA VAL A 117 -13.61 14.92 -10.93
C VAL A 117 -14.62 14.26 -10.00
N ARG A 118 -15.90 14.44 -10.28
CA ARG A 118 -17.00 13.74 -9.61
C ARG A 118 -17.34 12.47 -10.36
N PHE A 119 -17.46 11.37 -9.64
CA PHE A 119 -17.95 10.10 -10.15
C PHE A 119 -19.47 10.12 -10.09
N ALA A 120 -20.12 9.58 -11.12
CA ALA A 120 -21.55 9.34 -11.04
C ALA A 120 -21.81 8.30 -9.94
N PRO A 121 -22.85 8.48 -9.10
CA PRO A 121 -23.21 7.47 -8.12
C PRO A 121 -23.48 6.15 -8.85
N ALA A 122 -23.15 5.02 -8.23
CA ALA A 122 -23.29 3.69 -8.85
C ALA A 122 -24.73 3.42 -9.36
N SER A 123 -25.73 4.06 -8.77
CA SER A 123 -27.14 4.02 -9.18
C SER A 123 -27.46 4.73 -10.50
N GLU A 124 -26.60 5.63 -10.96
CA GLU A 124 -26.79 6.41 -12.20
C GLU A 124 -25.92 5.91 -13.35
N VAL A 125 -25.08 4.90 -13.11
CA VAL A 125 -24.33 4.28 -14.21
C VAL A 125 -25.36 3.56 -15.07
N THR A 126 -25.52 4.05 -16.31
CA THR A 126 -26.31 3.38 -17.32
C THR A 126 -25.40 2.91 -18.44
N PHE A 127 -25.61 1.70 -18.94
CA PHE A 127 -24.96 1.22 -20.15
C PHE A 127 -25.97 1.17 -21.30
N GLN A 128 -25.47 1.14 -22.55
CA GLN A 128 -26.35 1.02 -23.71
C GLN A 128 -26.60 -0.45 -24.04
N CYS A 129 -27.87 -0.81 -24.26
CA CYS A 129 -28.23 -2.14 -24.75
C CYS A 129 -27.63 -2.35 -26.16
N PRO A 130 -26.89 -3.45 -26.43
CA PRO A 130 -26.30 -3.71 -27.75
C PRO A 130 -27.33 -3.89 -28.85
N GLU A 131 -28.52 -4.42 -28.53
CA GLU A 131 -29.57 -4.69 -29.52
C GLU A 131 -30.38 -3.44 -29.93
N CYS A 132 -30.72 -2.57 -28.97
CA CYS A 132 -31.67 -1.47 -29.20
C CYS A 132 -31.15 -0.08 -28.78
N ALA A 133 -29.90 0.02 -28.32
CA ALA A 133 -29.24 1.23 -27.85
C ALA A 133 -29.95 1.98 -26.72
N SER A 134 -30.96 1.39 -26.08
CA SER A 134 -31.63 1.99 -24.92
C SER A 134 -30.67 2.06 -23.73
N SER A 135 -30.76 3.13 -22.93
CA SER A 135 -30.06 3.21 -21.65
C SER A 135 -30.64 2.20 -20.65
N VAL A 136 -29.76 1.37 -20.10
CA VAL A 136 -30.08 0.33 -19.11
C VAL A 136 -29.39 0.68 -17.80
N PRO A 137 -30.10 0.68 -16.65
CA PRO A 137 -29.48 0.83 -15.34
C PRO A 137 -28.44 -0.26 -15.06
N SER A 138 -27.30 0.12 -14.49
CA SER A 138 -26.31 -0.85 -14.02
C SER A 138 -26.90 -1.74 -12.92
N GLY A 139 -26.79 -3.06 -13.09
CA GLY A 139 -27.34 -4.06 -12.16
C GLY A 139 -28.58 -4.81 -12.66
N GLU A 140 -29.16 -4.40 -13.80
CA GLU A 140 -30.21 -5.14 -14.47
C GLU A 140 -29.62 -6.17 -15.45
N ASP A 141 -30.05 -7.43 -15.35
CA ASP A 141 -29.61 -8.53 -16.23
C ASP A 141 -30.43 -8.58 -17.54
N TRP A 142 -31.37 -7.64 -17.76
CA TRP A 142 -32.15 -7.58 -18.99
C TRP A 142 -32.49 -6.14 -19.41
N CYS A 143 -32.68 -5.94 -20.72
CA CYS A 143 -33.11 -4.66 -21.25
C CYS A 143 -34.60 -4.40 -20.94
N PRO A 144 -34.99 -3.26 -20.36
CA PRO A 144 -36.40 -2.96 -20.13
C PRO A 144 -37.20 -2.69 -21.41
N VAL A 145 -36.51 -2.34 -22.51
CA VAL A 145 -37.12 -1.99 -23.80
C VAL A 145 -37.29 -3.22 -24.70
N CYS A 146 -36.19 -3.90 -25.04
CA CYS A 146 -36.23 -5.03 -25.96
C CYS A 146 -36.25 -6.40 -25.25
N ARG A 147 -36.15 -6.44 -23.91
CA ARG A 147 -36.13 -7.65 -23.09
C ARG A 147 -35.02 -8.65 -23.43
N VAL A 148 -33.97 -8.22 -24.11
CA VAL A 148 -32.77 -9.04 -24.28
C VAL A 148 -32.11 -9.23 -22.92
N GLU A 149 -31.79 -10.47 -22.58
CA GLU A 149 -31.05 -10.80 -21.36
C GLU A 149 -29.56 -10.55 -21.61
N PHE A 150 -28.94 -9.71 -20.77
CA PHE A 150 -27.51 -9.57 -20.70
C PHE A 150 -27.01 -10.78 -19.94
N ARG A 151 -26.72 -11.88 -20.63
CA ARG A 151 -25.96 -12.97 -20.02
C ARG A 151 -24.70 -12.35 -19.45
N ALA A 152 -24.63 -12.24 -18.12
CA ALA A 152 -23.36 -12.19 -17.44
C ALA A 152 -22.62 -13.41 -17.96
N ALA A 153 -21.60 -13.19 -18.78
CA ALA A 153 -20.67 -14.24 -19.14
C ALA A 153 -20.13 -14.71 -17.79
N SER A 154 -20.75 -15.76 -17.25
CA SER A 154 -20.20 -16.51 -16.15
C SER A 154 -18.76 -16.77 -16.59
N LEU A 155 -17.82 -16.35 -15.75
CA LEU A 155 -16.36 -16.43 -15.94
C LEU A 155 -15.83 -17.86 -16.18
N ARG A 156 -16.69 -18.79 -16.59
CA ARG A 156 -16.43 -20.22 -16.68
C ARG A 156 -16.54 -20.82 -18.09
N ASP A 157 -17.17 -20.17 -19.07
CA ASP A 157 -17.43 -20.88 -20.34
C ASP A 157 -16.70 -20.39 -21.59
N HIS A 158 -16.03 -19.22 -21.59
CA HIS A 158 -15.19 -18.84 -22.74
C HIS A 158 -13.98 -18.03 -22.26
N LEU A 159 -12.89 -18.73 -21.92
CA LEU A 159 -11.59 -18.09 -21.73
C LEU A 159 -11.12 -17.60 -23.11
N VAL A 160 -11.28 -16.30 -23.36
CA VAL A 160 -10.81 -15.67 -24.60
C VAL A 160 -9.33 -15.33 -24.43
N TYR A 161 -8.46 -15.98 -25.20
CA TYR A 161 -7.02 -15.75 -25.22
C TYR A 161 -6.66 -14.74 -26.30
N SER A 162 -5.53 -14.04 -26.13
CA SER A 162 -5.00 -13.14 -27.16
C SER A 162 -3.87 -13.83 -27.92
N CYS A 163 -3.92 -13.86 -29.25
CA CYS A 163 -2.85 -14.42 -30.06
C CYS A 163 -1.53 -13.66 -29.80
N PRO A 164 -0.43 -14.33 -29.41
CA PRO A 164 0.83 -13.65 -29.11
C PRO A 164 1.48 -13.01 -30.35
N ARG A 165 1.06 -13.42 -31.55
CA ARG A 165 1.60 -12.91 -32.82
C ARG A 165 0.92 -11.63 -33.30
N CYS A 166 -0.39 -11.52 -33.11
CA CYS A 166 -1.18 -10.42 -33.71
C CYS A 166 -2.17 -9.74 -32.74
N GLY A 167 -2.30 -10.23 -31.51
CA GLY A 167 -3.19 -9.67 -30.49
C GLY A 167 -4.68 -9.93 -30.70
N THR A 168 -5.07 -10.64 -31.77
CA THR A 168 -6.47 -10.98 -32.02
C THR A 168 -6.97 -11.95 -30.95
N GLN A 169 -8.19 -11.71 -30.46
CA GLN A 169 -8.89 -12.59 -29.54
C GLN A 169 -9.22 -13.93 -30.22
N VAL A 170 -8.90 -15.03 -29.56
CA VAL A 170 -9.17 -16.41 -29.98
C VAL A 170 -9.82 -17.17 -28.82
N ASP A 171 -10.66 -18.13 -29.16
CA ASP A 171 -11.32 -19.02 -28.17
C ASP A 171 -10.31 -20.01 -27.55
N SER A 172 -10.63 -20.61 -26.40
CA SER A 172 -9.76 -21.58 -25.72
C SER A 172 -9.49 -22.83 -26.54
N GLU A 173 -10.44 -23.24 -27.39
CA GLU A 173 -10.32 -24.42 -28.25
C GLU A 173 -9.71 -24.11 -29.63
N ALA A 174 -9.24 -22.88 -29.85
CA ALA A 174 -8.72 -22.47 -31.14
C ALA A 174 -7.30 -23.02 -31.37
N ILE A 175 -7.14 -23.96 -32.31
CA ILE A 175 -5.84 -24.53 -32.72
C ILE A 175 -5.05 -23.57 -33.62
N ARG A 176 -5.73 -22.59 -34.23
CA ARG A 176 -5.10 -21.65 -35.18
C ARG A 176 -5.75 -20.27 -35.15
N CYS A 177 -4.92 -19.24 -35.18
CA CYS A 177 -5.35 -17.85 -35.36
C CYS A 177 -5.53 -17.51 -36.85
N SER A 178 -6.43 -16.58 -37.17
CA SER A 178 -6.63 -16.03 -38.51
C SER A 178 -5.36 -15.37 -39.09
N CYS A 179 -4.41 -14.94 -38.25
CA CYS A 179 -3.10 -14.47 -38.69
C CYS A 179 -2.12 -15.58 -39.13
N GLY A 180 -2.57 -16.85 -39.06
CA GLY A 180 -1.81 -18.03 -39.44
C GLY A 180 -0.95 -18.64 -38.33
N ALA A 181 -0.94 -18.08 -37.12
CA ALA A 181 -0.26 -18.67 -35.96
C ALA A 181 -0.98 -19.94 -35.50
N TRP A 182 -0.22 -20.97 -35.14
CA TRP A 182 -0.70 -22.22 -34.56
C TRP A 182 -0.44 -22.22 -33.06
N PHE A 183 -1.36 -22.82 -32.32
CA PHE A 183 -1.23 -23.02 -30.88
C PHE A 183 -0.97 -24.52 -30.67
N GLU A 184 0.14 -24.85 -30.00
CA GLU A 184 0.48 -26.23 -29.65
C GLU A 184 -0.19 -26.57 -28.31
N ASP A 185 -0.70 -27.80 -28.16
CA ASP A 185 -1.30 -28.34 -26.94
C ASP A 185 -0.27 -28.52 -25.80
#